data_AF-A0AAU1RBU7-F1
#
_entry.id   AF-A0AAU1RBU7-F1
#
_cell.length_a   1.000
_cell.length_b   1.000
_cell.length_c   1.000
_cell.angle_alpha   90.00
_cell.angle_beta   90.00
_cell.angle_gamma   90.00
#
_symmetry.space_group_name_H-M   'P 1'
#
loop_
_entity.id
_entity.type
_entity.pdbx_description
1 polymer ?
#
loop_
_entity_poly.entity_id
_entity_poly.type
_entity_poly.pdbx_seq_one_letter_code
_entity_poly.pdbx_strand_id
1 'polypeptide(L)'
;MTSEEPGTSGGTRRRPSWAIGSIAAAVLLTGGGTAYWASTAHGDASGDRTKSSAASAPRDAGSPTGPGIAPGEPDPSGGGVVYRADVPLPEAPASAPGYTASGEVTSAEVARLAAALGITGAPQLNGDVWVAGEAADGSGPRLTVTRTAPGTWNFNRFQVQGNGAGDDCKRGKDTCGPATLPKDAGNAASGKPVSEEAAKAAASPVLAAVGQEGAKLDARLTQDAVRVVTADPVIGGLPTQGWSTKVSVAADASVVAGSGELKAPVRAADQQVVGAVEALARLNAKSGGSDGTGTGPSGCATSVPLDPDNPVGPTDTPPCNPEPRPMKPPRTETVKGAVLGLAPGTVDGARGMVPAWLFEVAGQGGAPSHTVAQPAAAQETTPGPKNGRTVPGFSYAQADRKLTVNFWGSVCSTYALEAREEAASVLVKITDTPNQPGQACIMLAQEMSATATLQQPLGDRKVIDATTGKPLPRQ
;
A
#
# COMPACT_ATOMS: atom_id res chain seq x y z
N MET A 1 40.58 -76.88 29.72
CA MET A 1 39.12 -76.76 29.81
C MET A 1 38.58 -76.75 28.38
N THR A 2 38.03 -77.90 27.96
CA THR A 2 36.87 -78.13 27.04
C THR A 2 36.32 -76.94 26.24
N SER A 3 35.96 -76.98 24.94
CA SER A 3 35.75 -78.07 23.95
C SER A 3 35.66 -77.48 22.51
N GLU A 4 35.83 -78.39 21.53
CA GLU A 4 35.64 -78.41 20.05
C GLU A 4 34.89 -77.30 19.26
N GLU A 5 35.52 -76.86 18.15
CA GLU A 5 35.17 -76.93 16.69
C GLU A 5 33.70 -77.06 16.17
N PRO A 6 33.38 -76.97 14.84
CA PRO A 6 33.62 -75.93 13.81
C PRO A 6 32.33 -75.67 12.94
N GLY A 7 32.37 -74.86 11.85
CA GLY A 7 31.21 -74.77 10.94
C GLY A 7 31.32 -73.86 9.71
N THR A 8 31.74 -74.47 8.60
CA THR A 8 31.81 -74.10 7.18
C THR A 8 30.70 -73.24 6.50
N SER A 9 31.18 -72.35 5.61
CA SER A 9 30.78 -72.13 4.19
C SER A 9 29.40 -71.57 3.79
N GLY A 10 29.42 -70.55 2.90
CA GLY A 10 28.40 -70.42 1.84
C GLY A 10 28.10 -69.02 1.31
N GLY A 11 28.73 -68.61 0.18
CA GLY A 11 28.19 -67.71 -0.86
C GLY A 11 27.92 -66.22 -0.50
N THR A 12 28.13 -65.19 -1.31
CA THR A 12 28.25 -65.07 -2.77
C THR A 12 28.86 -63.70 -3.13
N ARG A 13 29.70 -63.71 -4.17
CA ARG A 13 29.96 -62.70 -5.23
C ARG A 13 30.12 -61.19 -4.91
N ARG A 14 31.35 -60.76 -5.23
CA ARG A 14 31.77 -59.62 -6.09
C ARG A 14 31.68 -58.19 -5.54
N ARG A 15 32.86 -57.68 -5.14
CA ARG A 15 33.32 -56.29 -5.39
C ARG A 15 33.59 -56.11 -6.92
N PRO A 16 33.93 -54.92 -7.49
CA PRO A 16 34.16 -53.58 -6.92
C PRO A 16 33.55 -52.40 -7.76
N SER A 17 33.66 -51.16 -7.30
CA SER A 17 34.12 -50.01 -8.12
C SER A 17 34.23 -48.72 -7.29
N TRP A 18 35.18 -47.89 -7.70
CA TRP A 18 35.68 -46.71 -7.03
C TRP A 18 34.86 -45.44 -7.30
N ALA A 19 34.94 -44.51 -6.34
CA ALA A 19 35.01 -43.04 -6.43
C ALA A 19 34.10 -42.27 -7.42
N ILE A 20 33.31 -41.33 -6.89
CA ILE A 20 33.29 -39.89 -7.23
C ILE A 20 32.70 -39.17 -6.00
N GLY A 21 33.51 -38.35 -5.35
CA GLY A 21 33.07 -37.44 -4.30
C GLY A 21 32.60 -36.13 -4.93
N SER A 22 31.29 -35.93 -5.02
CA SER A 22 30.70 -34.66 -5.45
C SER A 22 30.38 -33.81 -4.22
N ILE A 23 31.08 -32.69 -4.07
CA ILE A 23 30.74 -31.62 -3.14
C ILE A 23 29.57 -30.85 -3.78
N ALA A 24 28.36 -31.09 -3.30
CA ALA A 24 27.21 -30.24 -3.60
C ALA A 24 27.17 -29.11 -2.57
N ALA A 25 27.74 -27.95 -2.93
CA ALA A 25 27.50 -26.71 -2.23
C ALA A 25 26.10 -26.21 -2.60
N ALA A 26 25.13 -26.43 -1.71
CA ALA A 26 23.80 -25.87 -1.83
C ALA A 26 23.85 -24.37 -1.49
N VAL A 27 23.86 -23.52 -2.52
CA VAL A 27 23.65 -22.08 -2.38
C VAL A 27 22.15 -21.84 -2.22
N LEU A 28 21.72 -21.51 -1.01
CA LEU A 28 20.38 -20.98 -0.74
C LEU A 28 20.32 -19.56 -1.32
N LEU A 29 19.68 -19.44 -2.50
CA LEU A 29 19.26 -18.17 -3.07
C LEU A 29 18.21 -17.53 -2.15
N THR A 30 18.64 -16.53 -1.39
CA THR A 30 17.75 -15.54 -0.77
C THR A 30 17.06 -14.75 -1.88
N GLY A 31 15.85 -15.18 -2.24
CA GLY A 31 14.94 -14.43 -3.10
C GLY A 31 14.50 -13.16 -2.40
N GLY A 32 15.11 -12.03 -2.77
CA GLY A 32 14.67 -10.70 -2.39
C GLY A 32 13.33 -10.40 -3.06
N GLY A 33 12.33 -10.12 -2.23
CA GLY A 33 10.98 -9.74 -2.64
C GLY A 33 11.00 -8.54 -3.59
N THR A 34 10.45 -8.76 -4.77
CA THR A 34 10.05 -7.71 -5.70
C THR A 34 8.81 -7.03 -5.13
N ALA A 35 8.85 -5.71 -4.99
CA ALA A 35 7.70 -4.90 -4.64
C ALA A 35 6.77 -4.82 -5.86
N TYR A 36 5.90 -5.83 -6.00
CA TYR A 36 4.72 -5.74 -6.85
C TYR A 36 3.67 -4.93 -6.08
N TRP A 37 3.34 -3.75 -6.60
CA TRP A 37 2.14 -3.03 -6.21
C TRP A 37 0.94 -3.78 -6.78
N ALA A 38 0.41 -4.72 -6.00
CA ALA A 38 -0.91 -5.28 -6.22
C ALA A 38 -1.88 -4.61 -5.25
N SER A 39 -2.79 -3.82 -5.80
CA SER A 39 -4.13 -3.66 -5.25
C SER A 39 -4.67 -5.05 -4.92
N THR A 40 -5.00 -5.30 -3.66
CA THR A 40 -5.52 -6.59 -3.22
C THR A 40 -6.87 -6.87 -3.85
N ALA A 41 -6.86 -7.65 -4.93
CA ALA A 41 -7.76 -8.78 -5.16
C ALA A 41 -7.14 -9.66 -6.26
N HIS A 42 -7.30 -10.97 -6.11
CA HIS A 42 -6.94 -12.07 -7.02
C HIS A 42 -5.63 -12.79 -6.67
N GLY A 43 -5.82 -14.00 -6.12
CA GLY A 43 -4.76 -14.96 -5.89
C GLY A 43 -4.73 -15.97 -7.02
N ASP A 44 -3.52 -16.29 -7.48
CA ASP A 44 -3.30 -17.29 -8.52
C ASP A 44 -2.60 -18.49 -7.89
N ALA A 45 -3.38 -19.54 -7.64
CA ALA A 45 -2.86 -20.87 -7.35
C ALA A 45 -2.63 -21.62 -8.68
N SER A 46 -1.38 -21.90 -9.02
CA SER A 46 -1.05 -22.85 -10.09
C SER A 46 -1.06 -24.28 -9.54
N GLY A 47 -2.03 -25.07 -9.97
CA GLY A 47 -2.16 -26.49 -9.65
C GLY A 47 -3.29 -27.14 -10.44
N ASP A 48 -2.93 -27.66 -11.61
CA ASP A 48 -3.78 -28.35 -12.59
C ASP A 48 -4.64 -29.46 -11.97
N ARG A 49 -5.95 -29.25 -11.84
CA ARG A 49 -6.99 -30.30 -11.82
C ARG A 49 -8.28 -29.80 -12.47
N THR A 50 -8.76 -30.64 -13.38
CA THR A 50 -9.85 -30.49 -14.31
C THR A 50 -11.25 -30.41 -13.66
N LYS A 51 -12.09 -29.52 -14.23
CA LYS A 51 -13.58 -29.52 -14.29
C LYS A 51 -14.39 -29.37 -12.98
N SER A 52 -14.92 -28.17 -12.74
CA SER A 52 -16.37 -27.86 -12.81
C SER A 52 -16.61 -26.40 -12.38
N SER A 53 -17.19 -25.59 -13.26
CA SER A 53 -17.58 -24.21 -12.98
C SER A 53 -18.76 -24.20 -12.00
N ALA A 54 -18.57 -23.62 -10.81
CA ALA A 54 -19.66 -23.26 -9.92
C ALA A 54 -19.99 -21.77 -10.15
N ALA A 55 -21.10 -21.53 -10.84
CA ALA A 55 -21.64 -20.21 -11.08
C ALA A 55 -22.00 -19.53 -9.75
N SER A 56 -21.45 -18.34 -9.52
CA SER A 56 -21.90 -17.45 -8.46
C SER A 56 -23.33 -17.00 -8.75
N ALA A 57 -24.26 -17.29 -7.85
CA ALA A 57 -25.60 -16.71 -7.89
C ALA A 57 -25.51 -15.17 -7.74
N PRO A 58 -26.33 -14.39 -8.47
CA PRO A 58 -26.33 -12.94 -8.36
C PRO A 58 -26.82 -12.54 -6.96
N ARG A 59 -26.02 -11.74 -6.26
CA ARG A 59 -26.49 -11.01 -5.08
C ARG A 59 -27.28 -9.80 -5.58
N ASP A 60 -28.49 -9.61 -5.07
CA ASP A 60 -29.22 -8.35 -5.20
C ASP A 60 -28.46 -7.29 -4.40
N ALA A 61 -27.52 -6.62 -5.05
CA ALA A 61 -27.07 -5.32 -4.62
C ALA A 61 -28.25 -4.39 -4.85
N GLY A 62 -28.84 -3.86 -3.77
CA GLY A 62 -29.79 -2.76 -3.88
C GLY A 62 -29.23 -1.71 -4.85
N SER A 63 -30.09 -1.21 -5.75
CA SER A 63 -29.67 -0.42 -6.90
C SER A 63 -28.66 0.66 -6.47
N PRO A 64 -27.42 0.64 -6.99
CA PRO A 64 -26.47 1.71 -6.72
C PRO A 64 -27.03 2.99 -7.33
N THR A 65 -27.37 3.96 -6.48
CA THR A 65 -27.80 5.28 -6.93
C THR A 65 -26.56 6.10 -7.31
N GLY A 66 -26.09 5.96 -8.55
CA GLY A 66 -25.15 6.92 -9.16
C GLY A 66 -24.08 6.30 -10.07
N PRO A 67 -23.73 6.94 -11.21
CA PRO A 67 -22.67 6.46 -12.11
C PRO A 67 -21.26 6.91 -11.68
N GLY A 68 -20.34 5.95 -11.47
CA GLY A 68 -18.92 6.02 -11.89
C GLY A 68 -17.77 5.95 -10.86
N ILE A 69 -16.85 4.99 -11.00
CA ILE A 69 -15.45 4.96 -10.45
C ILE A 69 -14.53 4.22 -11.47
N ALA A 70 -14.86 4.19 -12.76
CA ALA A 70 -14.06 3.51 -13.79
C ALA A 70 -13.20 4.51 -14.57
N PRO A 71 -12.01 4.11 -15.09
CA PRO A 71 -11.24 4.93 -16.01
C PRO A 71 -12.10 5.41 -17.19
N GLY A 72 -12.30 6.72 -17.30
CA GLY A 72 -13.09 7.35 -18.37
C GLY A 72 -14.56 7.65 -18.05
N GLU A 73 -15.04 7.35 -16.86
CA GLU A 73 -16.36 7.81 -16.40
C GLU A 73 -16.25 9.16 -15.68
N PRO A 74 -17.21 10.10 -15.86
CA PRO A 74 -17.23 11.34 -15.10
C PRO A 74 -17.27 11.07 -13.59
N ASP A 75 -16.50 11.84 -12.81
CA ASP A 75 -16.48 11.72 -11.36
C ASP A 75 -17.90 11.97 -10.79
N PRO A 76 -18.51 11.01 -10.06
CA PRO A 76 -19.85 11.15 -9.48
C PRO A 76 -19.93 12.28 -8.46
N SER A 77 -18.81 12.76 -7.93
CA SER A 77 -18.76 13.87 -7.00
C SER A 77 -18.95 15.25 -7.67
N GLY A 78 -18.86 15.31 -9.01
CA GLY A 78 -19.04 16.53 -9.82
C GLY A 78 -17.74 17.11 -10.38
N GLY A 79 -17.82 18.30 -10.98
CA GLY A 79 -16.66 19.15 -11.24
C GLY A 79 -15.91 19.38 -9.94
N GLY A 80 -14.58 19.37 -9.98
CA GLY A 80 -13.75 19.30 -8.78
C GLY A 80 -14.04 20.37 -7.72
N VAL A 81 -13.53 20.14 -6.51
CA VAL A 81 -13.74 21.04 -5.35
C VAL A 81 -12.80 22.24 -5.43
N VAL A 82 -13.35 23.45 -5.26
CA VAL A 82 -12.56 24.68 -5.11
C VAL A 82 -12.61 25.14 -3.67
N TYR A 83 -11.45 25.33 -3.05
CA TYR A 83 -11.33 25.81 -1.68
C TYR A 83 -11.11 27.33 -1.65
N ARG A 84 -11.92 28.05 -0.86
CA ARG A 84 -11.81 29.50 -0.66
C ARG A 84 -11.58 29.80 0.81
N ALA A 85 -10.54 30.55 1.12
CA ALA A 85 -10.30 31.05 2.47
C ALA A 85 -11.19 32.26 2.78
N ASP A 86 -11.92 32.19 3.89
CA ASP A 86 -12.71 33.30 4.45
C ASP A 86 -11.92 34.07 5.54
N VAL A 87 -10.73 33.60 5.87
CA VAL A 87 -9.85 34.16 6.91
C VAL A 87 -8.48 34.47 6.30
N PRO A 88 -7.73 35.44 6.86
CA PRO A 88 -6.32 35.62 6.52
C PRO A 88 -5.55 34.32 6.77
N LEU A 89 -4.84 33.85 5.74
CA LEU A 89 -4.00 32.67 5.86
C LEU A 89 -2.60 33.05 6.38
N PRO A 90 -2.00 32.23 7.25
CA PRO A 90 -0.70 32.51 7.85
C PRO A 90 0.44 32.48 6.82
N GLU A 91 1.48 33.27 7.10
CA GLU A 91 2.77 33.17 6.41
C GLU A 91 3.53 31.92 6.87
N ALA A 92 4.41 31.40 6.00
CA ALA A 92 5.25 30.28 6.32
C ALA A 92 6.57 30.71 6.98
N PRO A 93 7.14 29.90 7.88
CA PRO A 93 8.58 29.99 8.15
C PRO A 93 9.38 29.71 6.87
N ALA A 94 10.66 30.08 6.84
CA ALA A 94 11.51 29.82 5.67
C ALA A 94 11.70 28.31 5.39
N SER A 95 11.69 27.49 6.44
CA SER A 95 11.84 26.05 6.37
C SER A 95 11.10 25.33 7.49
N ALA A 96 10.81 24.05 7.30
CA ALA A 96 10.21 23.17 8.30
C ALA A 96 10.79 21.76 8.22
N PRO A 97 10.86 21.02 9.34
CA PRO A 97 11.43 19.68 9.36
C PRO A 97 10.54 18.64 8.68
N GLY A 98 11.15 17.76 7.88
CA GLY A 98 10.56 16.46 7.56
C GLY A 98 10.84 15.44 8.67
N TYR A 99 10.17 14.29 8.62
CA TYR A 99 10.45 13.16 9.50
C TYR A 99 10.48 11.86 8.70
N THR A 100 11.45 10.99 8.94
CA THR A 100 11.61 9.73 8.23
C THR A 100 11.31 8.54 9.14
N ALA A 101 10.62 7.53 8.62
CA ALA A 101 10.46 6.26 9.31
C ALA A 101 11.78 5.49 9.22
N SER A 102 12.42 5.22 10.37
CA SER A 102 13.70 4.52 10.41
C SER A 102 13.83 3.64 11.66
N GLY A 103 14.73 2.66 11.58
CA GLY A 103 14.97 1.69 12.64
C GLY A 103 14.02 0.49 12.61
N GLU A 104 14.06 -0.28 13.69
CA GLU A 104 13.28 -1.50 13.85
C GLU A 104 12.37 -1.43 15.09
N VAL A 105 11.23 -2.09 14.98
CA VAL A 105 10.32 -2.40 16.07
C VAL A 105 10.89 -3.56 16.87
N THR A 106 11.01 -3.36 18.17
CA THR A 106 11.50 -4.35 19.13
C THR A 106 10.37 -5.23 19.67
N SER A 107 10.69 -6.45 20.12
CA SER A 107 9.73 -7.33 20.80
C SER A 107 9.06 -6.64 22.00
N ALA A 108 9.79 -5.79 22.73
CA ALA A 108 9.27 -5.06 23.89
C ALA A 108 8.20 -4.01 23.49
N GLU A 109 8.38 -3.32 22.36
CA GLU A 109 7.37 -2.38 21.83
C GLU A 109 6.10 -3.13 21.43
N VAL A 110 6.23 -4.29 20.77
CA VAL A 110 5.08 -5.12 20.41
C VAL A 110 4.40 -5.69 21.65
N ALA A 111 5.16 -6.14 22.64
CA ALA A 111 4.61 -6.69 23.89
C ALA A 111 3.80 -5.64 24.66
N ARG A 112 4.23 -4.37 24.64
CA ARG A 112 3.48 -3.25 25.24
C ARG A 112 2.14 -3.04 24.54
N LEU A 113 2.13 -3.02 23.21
CA LEU A 113 0.89 -2.90 22.44
C LEU A 113 -0.03 -4.11 22.63
N ALA A 114 0.53 -5.32 22.61
CA ALA A 114 -0.21 -6.56 22.85
C ALA A 114 -0.90 -6.55 24.23
N ALA A 115 -0.19 -6.12 25.28
CA ALA A 115 -0.74 -6.01 26.62
C ALA A 115 -1.90 -5.02 26.69
N ALA A 116 -1.79 -3.86 26.03
CA ALA A 116 -2.86 -2.86 25.96
C ALA A 116 -4.12 -3.36 25.20
N LEU A 117 -3.93 -4.32 24.28
CA LEU A 117 -5.00 -4.98 23.54
C LEU A 117 -5.54 -6.23 24.25
N GLY A 118 -5.06 -6.54 25.46
CA GLY A 118 -5.47 -7.71 26.23
C GLY A 118 -4.96 -9.04 25.68
N ILE A 119 -3.89 -9.02 24.86
CA ILE A 119 -3.22 -10.22 24.38
C ILE A 119 -2.16 -10.65 25.41
N THR A 120 -2.20 -11.92 25.80
CA THR A 120 -1.20 -12.54 26.68
C THR A 120 -0.16 -13.31 25.87
N GLY A 121 1.08 -13.38 26.36
CA GLY A 121 2.17 -14.14 25.75
C GLY A 121 3.22 -13.26 25.08
N ALA A 122 4.37 -13.85 24.78
CA ALA A 122 5.50 -13.16 24.17
C ALA A 122 5.32 -13.06 22.64
N PRO A 123 5.48 -11.86 22.04
CA PRO A 123 5.48 -11.71 20.58
C PRO A 123 6.57 -12.57 19.94
N GLN A 124 6.20 -13.26 18.87
CA GLN A 124 7.11 -14.08 18.06
C GLN A 124 7.43 -13.36 16.74
N LEU A 125 8.68 -13.43 16.29
CA LEU A 125 9.08 -12.88 15.00
C LEU A 125 8.99 -13.96 13.92
N ASN A 126 8.10 -13.77 12.95
CA ASN A 126 7.91 -14.64 11.80
C ASN A 126 8.34 -13.90 10.53
N GLY A 127 9.57 -14.16 10.07
CA GLY A 127 10.17 -13.37 8.98
C GLY A 127 10.35 -11.92 9.41
N ASP A 128 9.74 -10.98 8.68
CA ASP A 128 9.77 -9.54 8.96
C ASP A 128 8.53 -9.02 9.69
N VAL A 129 7.74 -9.92 10.30
CA VAL A 129 6.50 -9.57 10.99
C VAL A 129 6.49 -10.15 12.40
N TRP A 130 6.32 -9.30 13.40
CA TRP A 130 5.98 -9.71 14.75
C TRP A 130 4.53 -10.14 14.81
N VAL A 131 4.26 -11.28 15.46
CA VAL A 131 2.93 -11.81 15.71
C VAL A 131 2.75 -11.98 17.21
N ALA A 132 1.63 -11.50 17.74
CA ALA A 132 1.22 -11.72 19.12
C ALA A 132 -0.27 -12.08 19.16
N GLY A 133 -0.64 -12.95 20.09
CA GLY A 133 -1.97 -13.55 20.10
C GLY A 133 -2.09 -14.63 19.03
N GLU A 134 -3.29 -15.21 18.91
CA GLU A 134 -3.60 -16.46 18.22
C GLU A 134 -3.25 -17.71 19.05
N ALA A 135 -4.27 -18.54 19.32
CA ALA A 135 -4.07 -19.87 19.86
C ALA A 135 -3.53 -20.81 18.77
N ALA A 136 -2.98 -21.96 19.15
CA ALA A 136 -2.38 -22.91 18.21
C ALA A 136 -3.35 -23.41 17.12
N ASP A 137 -4.66 -23.25 17.31
CA ASP A 137 -5.74 -23.59 16.38
C ASP A 137 -6.14 -22.44 15.44
N GLY A 138 -5.40 -21.32 15.44
CA GLY A 138 -5.71 -20.15 14.63
C GLY A 138 -6.85 -19.28 15.15
N SER A 139 -7.39 -19.60 16.34
CA SER A 139 -8.48 -18.85 16.97
C SER A 139 -7.96 -17.68 17.84
N GLY A 140 -8.84 -16.69 18.04
CA GLY A 140 -8.64 -15.62 19.02
C GLY A 140 -8.06 -14.30 18.47
N PRO A 141 -7.69 -13.39 19.37
CA PRO A 141 -7.18 -12.08 19.01
C PRO A 141 -5.80 -12.18 18.40
N ARG A 142 -5.56 -11.41 17.34
CA ARG A 142 -4.28 -11.40 16.62
C ARG A 142 -3.79 -9.99 16.43
N LEU A 143 -2.53 -9.76 16.78
CA LEU A 143 -1.77 -8.55 16.49
C LEU A 143 -0.61 -8.91 15.57
N THR A 144 -0.50 -8.21 14.45
CA THR A 144 0.65 -8.28 13.55
C THR A 144 1.34 -6.92 13.48
N VAL A 145 2.66 -6.88 13.53
CA VAL A 145 3.45 -5.64 13.41
C VAL A 145 4.64 -5.86 12.49
N THR A 146 4.81 -5.04 11.45
CA THR A 146 6.03 -5.09 10.62
C THR A 146 7.26 -4.75 11.46
N ARG A 147 8.35 -5.51 11.33
CA ARG A 147 9.60 -5.27 12.07
C ARG A 147 10.25 -3.95 11.67
N THR A 148 10.24 -3.62 10.38
CA THR A 148 10.85 -2.38 9.87
C THR A 148 9.95 -1.18 10.13
N ALA A 149 10.54 -0.05 10.54
CA ALA A 149 9.82 1.21 10.67
C ALA A 149 9.10 1.58 9.35
N PRO A 150 7.88 2.14 9.40
CA PRO A 150 7.21 2.71 10.58
C PRO A 150 6.55 1.69 11.52
N GLY A 151 6.65 0.39 11.22
CA GLY A 151 6.11 -0.65 12.09
C GLY A 151 4.60 -0.71 12.02
N THR A 152 4.08 -0.85 10.80
CA THR A 152 2.63 -0.91 10.56
C THR A 152 2.04 -2.08 11.32
N TRP A 153 1.06 -1.78 12.15
CA TRP A 153 0.39 -2.77 12.98
C TRP A 153 -1.08 -2.89 12.64
N ASN A 154 -1.59 -4.10 12.81
CA ASN A 154 -2.99 -4.42 12.65
C ASN A 154 -3.40 -5.38 13.76
N PHE A 155 -4.51 -5.07 14.41
CA PHE A 155 -5.13 -5.88 15.43
C PHE A 155 -6.55 -6.23 15.01
N ASN A 156 -6.90 -7.50 15.17
CA ASN A 156 -8.28 -7.94 15.06
C ASN A 156 -8.55 -8.98 16.16
N ARG A 157 -9.58 -8.70 16.96
CA ARG A 157 -10.00 -9.57 18.08
C ARG A 157 -10.65 -10.86 17.61
N PHE A 158 -11.34 -10.79 16.47
CA PHE A 158 -12.03 -11.93 15.88
C PHE A 158 -11.42 -12.22 14.51
N GLN A 159 -10.51 -13.18 14.43
CA GLN A 159 -10.20 -13.75 13.13
C GLN A 159 -11.48 -14.38 12.59
N VAL A 160 -11.83 -14.06 11.33
CA VAL A 160 -12.72 -14.92 10.58
C VAL A 160 -11.94 -16.22 10.44
N GLN A 161 -12.21 -17.20 11.30
CA GLN A 161 -11.75 -18.56 11.03
C GLN A 161 -12.23 -18.91 9.63
N GLY A 162 -11.37 -19.61 8.87
CA GLY A 162 -11.72 -20.12 7.55
C GLY A 162 -13.17 -20.59 7.53
N ASN A 163 -13.91 -20.04 6.57
CA ASN A 163 -15.36 -20.07 6.40
C ASN A 163 -16.08 -18.92 7.12
N GLY A 164 -16.18 -17.76 6.47
CA GLY A 164 -17.35 -16.91 6.71
C GLY A 164 -18.58 -17.80 6.54
N ALA A 165 -19.41 -17.93 7.59
CA ALA A 165 -20.54 -18.87 7.68
C ALA A 165 -20.39 -20.05 6.72
N GLY A 166 -19.64 -21.08 7.13
CA GLY A 166 -19.50 -22.29 6.33
C GLY A 166 -20.82 -22.67 5.70
N ASP A 167 -20.77 -23.02 4.42
CA ASP A 167 -21.85 -23.64 3.67
C ASP A 167 -22.16 -25.01 4.30
N ASP A 168 -22.72 -24.98 5.51
CA ASP A 168 -23.31 -26.10 6.22
C ASP A 168 -24.76 -26.29 5.77
N CYS A 169 -25.08 -25.88 4.52
CA CYS A 169 -26.37 -26.16 3.93
C CYS A 169 -26.51 -27.67 3.81
N LYS A 170 -27.43 -28.25 4.59
CA LYS A 170 -27.76 -29.66 4.46
C LYS A 170 -28.53 -29.85 3.17
N ARG A 171 -27.86 -30.43 2.16
CA ARG A 171 -28.46 -30.78 0.86
C ARG A 171 -29.82 -31.47 1.06
N GLY A 172 -30.88 -30.84 0.58
CA GLY A 172 -32.26 -31.35 0.66
C GLY A 172 -33.07 -30.93 1.90
N LYS A 173 -32.45 -30.25 2.88
CA LYS A 173 -33.14 -29.57 3.99
C LYS A 173 -33.09 -28.06 3.88
N ASP A 174 -31.94 -27.53 3.45
CA ASP A 174 -31.73 -26.10 3.27
C ASP A 174 -31.76 -25.80 1.76
N THR A 175 -32.76 -25.05 1.32
CA THR A 175 -32.90 -24.64 -0.08
C THR A 175 -32.02 -23.43 -0.34
N CYS A 176 -31.03 -23.55 -1.23
CA CYS A 176 -30.35 -22.43 -1.87
C CYS A 176 -31.29 -21.77 -2.91
N GLY A 177 -32.35 -21.11 -2.43
CA GLY A 177 -33.11 -20.10 -3.19
C GLY A 177 -32.48 -18.72 -3.00
N PRO A 178 -32.99 -17.64 -3.64
CA PRO A 178 -32.54 -16.28 -3.36
C PRO A 178 -32.61 -16.09 -1.84
N ALA A 179 -31.46 -15.81 -1.23
CA ALA A 179 -31.28 -15.87 0.20
C ALA A 179 -32.27 -14.92 0.87
N THR A 180 -33.41 -15.46 1.32
CA THR A 180 -34.07 -14.89 2.48
C THR A 180 -33.17 -15.27 3.63
N LEU A 181 -32.19 -14.39 3.90
CA LEU A 181 -31.56 -14.34 5.21
C LEU A 181 -32.70 -14.45 6.23
N PRO A 182 -32.64 -15.38 7.21
CA PRO A 182 -33.57 -15.32 8.32
C PRO A 182 -33.59 -13.88 8.79
N LYS A 183 -34.78 -13.26 8.90
CA LYS A 183 -34.92 -11.87 9.38
C LYS A 183 -34.28 -11.65 10.76
N ASP A 184 -33.84 -12.74 11.40
CA ASP A 184 -33.20 -12.77 12.71
C ASP A 184 -31.72 -13.22 12.69
N ALA A 185 -31.12 -13.52 11.52
CA ALA A 185 -29.69 -13.85 11.38
C ALA A 185 -28.78 -12.61 11.16
N GLY A 186 -29.31 -11.41 11.41
CA GLY A 186 -28.59 -10.15 11.44
C GLY A 186 -28.24 -9.65 12.85
N ASN A 187 -28.36 -10.49 13.89
CA ASN A 187 -28.11 -10.10 15.27
C ASN A 187 -26.72 -10.55 15.77
N ALA A 188 -25.68 -9.93 15.22
CA ALA A 188 -24.35 -9.87 15.81
C ALA A 188 -23.73 -8.53 15.37
N ALA A 189 -23.98 -7.38 15.99
CA ALA A 189 -24.43 -7.07 17.33
C ALA A 189 -25.57 -6.03 17.29
N SER A 190 -26.74 -6.38 17.82
CA SER A 190 -27.81 -5.41 18.08
C SER A 190 -27.47 -4.61 19.33
N GLY A 191 -26.66 -3.57 19.15
CA GLY A 191 -26.28 -2.64 20.19
C GLY A 191 -26.08 -1.24 19.61
N LYS A 192 -26.50 -0.21 20.33
CA LYS A 192 -26.09 1.15 19.98
C LYS A 192 -24.57 1.25 20.19
N PRO A 193 -23.82 1.92 19.30
CA PRO A 193 -22.42 2.19 19.56
C PRO A 193 -22.29 2.95 20.88
N VAL A 194 -21.23 2.68 21.62
CA VAL A 194 -20.90 3.41 22.87
C VAL A 194 -20.82 4.93 22.61
N SER A 195 -20.85 5.74 23.66
CA SER A 195 -20.63 7.19 23.51
C SER A 195 -19.20 7.49 23.02
N GLU A 196 -18.95 8.70 22.52
CA GLU A 196 -17.60 9.12 22.13
C GLU A 196 -16.62 9.08 23.30
N GLU A 197 -17.05 9.52 24.48
CA GLU A 197 -16.26 9.54 25.70
C GLU A 197 -15.89 8.12 26.13
N ALA A 198 -16.86 7.21 26.10
CA ALA A 198 -16.63 5.80 26.44
C ALA A 198 -15.67 5.13 25.44
N ALA A 199 -15.81 5.40 24.14
CA ALA A 199 -14.88 4.89 23.13
C ALA A 199 -13.46 5.44 23.31
N LYS A 200 -13.32 6.76 23.57
CA LYS A 200 -12.03 7.40 23.84
C LYS A 200 -11.36 6.81 25.09
N ALA A 201 -12.13 6.56 26.15
CA ALA A 201 -11.64 5.90 27.36
C ALA A 201 -11.16 4.47 27.07
N ALA A 202 -11.92 3.69 26.30
CA ALA A 202 -11.55 2.33 25.91
C ALA A 202 -10.30 2.28 25.00
N ALA A 203 -10.12 3.27 24.11
CA ALA A 203 -8.95 3.36 23.24
C ALA A 203 -7.70 3.88 23.95
N SER A 204 -7.84 4.59 25.08
CA SER A 204 -6.74 5.26 25.78
C SER A 204 -5.53 4.36 26.09
N PRO A 205 -5.68 3.11 26.57
CA PRO A 205 -4.53 2.24 26.83
C PRO A 205 -3.76 1.88 25.56
N VAL A 206 -4.47 1.68 24.45
CA VAL A 206 -3.86 1.37 23.14
C VAL A 206 -3.08 2.59 22.64
N LEU A 207 -3.67 3.78 22.73
CA LEU A 207 -3.02 5.03 22.36
C LEU A 207 -1.78 5.32 23.21
N ALA A 208 -1.85 5.02 24.52
CA ALA A 208 -0.69 5.09 25.41
C ALA A 208 0.44 4.15 24.98
N ALA A 209 0.11 2.90 24.62
CA ALA A 209 1.11 1.92 24.21
C ALA A 209 1.86 2.32 22.93
N VAL A 210 1.19 3.02 22.01
CA VAL A 210 1.80 3.57 20.78
C VAL A 210 2.34 4.99 20.94
N GLY A 211 2.33 5.56 22.15
CA GLY A 211 2.90 6.88 22.45
C GLY A 211 2.07 8.08 21.96
N GLN A 212 0.74 7.95 21.90
CA GLN A 212 -0.18 8.93 21.33
C GLN A 212 -1.19 9.50 22.36
N GLU A 213 -0.85 9.53 23.64
CA GLU A 213 -1.73 10.04 24.71
C GLU A 213 -2.13 11.51 24.51
N GLY A 214 -1.27 12.31 23.88
CA GLY A 214 -1.51 13.71 23.57
C GLY A 214 -2.15 13.98 22.20
N ALA A 215 -2.53 12.93 21.46
CA ALA A 215 -3.13 13.08 20.14
C ALA A 215 -4.55 13.66 20.23
N LYS A 216 -4.95 14.45 19.23
CA LYS A 216 -6.34 14.89 19.09
C LYS A 216 -7.18 13.68 18.68
N LEU A 217 -8.26 13.42 19.41
CA LEU A 217 -9.14 12.26 19.18
C LEU A 217 -10.45 12.65 18.51
N ASP A 218 -10.76 11.99 17.39
CA ASP A 218 -12.06 12.02 16.74
C ASP A 218 -12.74 10.66 16.91
N ALA A 219 -13.94 10.64 17.50
CA ALA A 219 -14.71 9.41 17.68
C ALA A 219 -16.10 9.50 17.02
N ARG A 220 -16.32 10.43 16.08
CA ARG A 220 -17.62 10.67 15.46
C ARG A 220 -18.07 9.54 14.54
N LEU A 221 -17.11 8.82 13.97
CA LEU A 221 -17.37 7.73 13.02
C LEU A 221 -17.95 6.50 13.74
N THR A 222 -19.10 6.04 13.26
CA THR A 222 -19.74 4.78 13.68
C THR A 222 -20.01 3.90 12.48
N GLN A 223 -19.81 2.60 12.66
CA GLN A 223 -20.19 1.56 11.71
C GLN A 223 -20.99 0.51 12.48
N ASP A 224 -22.31 0.49 12.25
CA ASP A 224 -23.26 -0.32 13.02
C ASP A 224 -23.11 -0.09 14.55
N ALA A 225 -22.81 -1.15 15.30
CA ALA A 225 -22.61 -1.12 16.75
C ALA A 225 -21.17 -0.75 17.17
N VAL A 226 -20.29 -0.44 16.20
CA VAL A 226 -18.87 -0.14 16.43
C VAL A 226 -18.62 1.35 16.28
N ARG A 227 -17.91 1.95 17.24
CA ARG A 227 -17.39 3.32 17.14
C ARG A 227 -15.90 3.29 16.83
N VAL A 228 -15.45 4.13 15.92
CA VAL A 228 -14.03 4.25 15.54
C VAL A 228 -13.43 5.50 16.17
N VAL A 229 -12.41 5.32 17.00
CA VAL A 229 -11.57 6.39 17.52
C VAL A 229 -10.37 6.56 16.59
N THR A 230 -10.24 7.74 16.00
CA THR A 230 -9.11 8.15 15.18
C THR A 230 -8.24 9.10 16.00
N ALA A 231 -6.94 8.85 16.04
CA ALA A 231 -5.94 9.67 16.72
C ALA A 231 -4.88 10.09 15.70
N ASP A 232 -4.71 11.39 15.51
CA ASP A 232 -3.61 11.94 14.72
C ASP A 232 -2.49 12.39 15.66
N PRO A 233 -1.30 11.75 15.61
CA PRO A 233 -0.22 12.08 16.51
C PRO A 233 0.35 13.47 16.24
N VAL A 234 0.96 14.06 17.27
CA VAL A 234 1.78 15.27 17.15
C VAL A 234 3.24 14.84 17.07
N ILE A 235 3.91 15.18 15.97
CA ILE A 235 5.30 14.78 15.72
C ILE A 235 6.17 16.03 15.75
N GLY A 236 7.11 16.10 16.70
CA GLY A 236 7.99 17.25 16.91
C GLY A 236 7.25 18.58 17.07
N GLY A 237 6.08 18.54 17.74
CA GLY A 237 5.23 19.71 17.97
C GLY A 237 4.30 20.09 16.81
N LEU A 238 4.37 19.38 15.68
CA LEU A 238 3.53 19.65 14.51
C LEU A 238 2.34 18.68 14.45
N PRO A 239 1.10 19.16 14.21
CA PRO A 239 -0.04 18.30 13.99
C PRO A 239 0.13 17.50 12.70
N THR A 240 -0.43 16.29 12.66
CA THR A 240 -0.39 15.44 11.47
C THR A 240 -1.79 15.28 10.88
N GLN A 241 -1.84 14.98 9.58
CA GLN A 241 -3.06 14.55 8.89
C GLN A 241 -2.74 13.34 8.02
N GLY A 242 -3.45 12.22 8.22
CA GLY A 242 -3.27 11.00 7.42
C GLY A 242 -2.21 10.04 7.94
N TRP A 243 -1.62 10.29 9.10
CA TRP A 243 -0.76 9.36 9.84
C TRP A 243 -1.48 8.87 11.11
N SER A 244 -2.72 8.45 10.95
CA SER A 244 -3.63 8.20 12.08
C SER A 244 -3.49 6.79 12.67
N THR A 245 -3.62 6.67 13.98
CA THR A 245 -4.02 5.42 14.62
C THR A 245 -5.55 5.35 14.69
N LYS A 246 -6.11 4.19 14.35
CA LYS A 246 -7.55 3.92 14.43
C LYS A 246 -7.81 2.76 15.37
N VAL A 247 -8.78 2.92 16.27
CA VAL A 247 -9.21 1.90 17.24
C VAL A 247 -10.72 1.75 17.15
N SER A 248 -11.18 0.54 16.86
CA SER A 248 -12.59 0.18 16.76
C SER A 248 -13.07 -0.40 18.08
N VAL A 249 -14.11 0.21 18.65
CA VAL A 249 -14.68 -0.13 19.95
C VAL A 249 -16.12 -0.61 19.76
N ALA A 250 -16.43 -1.82 20.24
CA ALA A 250 -17.76 -2.40 20.17
C ALA A 250 -18.73 -1.80 21.22
N ALA A 251 -20.01 -2.17 21.12
CA ALA A 251 -21.07 -1.69 22.02
C ALA A 251 -20.85 -2.06 23.52
N ASP A 252 -20.02 -3.07 23.80
CA ASP A 252 -19.61 -3.46 25.16
C ASP A 252 -18.34 -2.75 25.65
N ALA A 253 -17.89 -1.71 24.93
CA ALA A 253 -16.65 -0.98 25.17
C ALA A 253 -15.36 -1.79 24.99
N SER A 254 -15.42 -2.99 24.38
CA SER A 254 -14.22 -3.76 24.05
C SER A 254 -13.56 -3.26 22.76
N VAL A 255 -12.22 -3.29 22.71
CA VAL A 255 -11.46 -3.04 21.48
C VAL A 255 -11.52 -4.29 20.59
N VAL A 256 -12.11 -4.15 19.41
CA VAL A 256 -12.35 -5.27 18.47
C VAL A 256 -11.42 -5.24 17.27
N ALA A 257 -10.93 -4.06 16.88
CA ALA A 257 -9.93 -3.91 15.84
C ALA A 257 -9.10 -2.65 16.07
N GLY A 258 -7.93 -2.58 15.44
CA GLY A 258 -7.14 -1.36 15.42
C GLY A 258 -5.99 -1.43 14.43
N SER A 259 -5.53 -0.28 13.97
CA SER A 259 -4.38 -0.19 13.09
C SER A 259 -3.65 1.13 13.24
N GLY A 260 -2.39 1.14 12.83
CA GLY A 260 -1.57 2.34 12.83
C GLY A 260 -0.10 2.03 12.62
N GLU A 261 0.75 2.94 13.09
CA GLU A 261 2.20 2.86 12.99
C GLU A 261 2.79 2.86 14.41
N LEU A 262 3.68 1.92 14.72
CA LEU A 262 4.19 1.73 16.08
C LEU A 262 5.45 2.57 16.36
N LYS A 263 6.28 2.80 15.33
CA LYS A 263 7.52 3.56 15.48
C LYS A 263 7.29 5.02 15.09
N ALA A 264 7.59 5.91 16.03
CA ALA A 264 7.56 7.34 15.76
C ALA A 264 8.62 7.70 14.69
N PRO A 265 8.24 8.49 13.66
CA PRO A 265 9.20 9.02 12.70
C PRO A 265 10.28 9.88 13.36
N VAL A 266 11.51 9.79 12.85
CA VAL A 266 12.67 10.54 13.36
C VAL A 266 12.85 11.82 12.55
N ARG A 267 13.19 12.93 13.21
CA ARG A 267 13.40 14.23 12.55
C ARG A 267 14.48 14.11 11.47
N ALA A 268 14.14 14.56 10.26
CA ALA A 268 15.04 14.67 9.13
C ALA A 268 15.49 16.13 8.92
N ALA A 269 16.17 16.39 7.80
CA ALA A 269 16.57 17.74 7.42
C ALA A 269 15.35 18.66 7.17
N ASP A 270 15.59 19.95 7.31
CA ASP A 270 14.59 20.97 7.04
C ASP A 270 14.42 21.16 5.53
N GLN A 271 13.17 21.28 5.10
CA GLN A 271 12.79 21.57 3.72
C GLN A 271 12.30 23.02 3.64
N GLN A 272 12.64 23.71 2.55
CA GLN A 272 12.03 25.01 2.26
C GLN A 272 10.53 24.84 2.07
N VAL A 273 9.74 25.74 2.64
CA VAL A 273 8.29 25.69 2.57
C VAL A 273 7.69 26.95 1.95
N VAL A 274 6.52 26.80 1.35
CA VAL A 274 5.72 27.92 0.82
C VAL A 274 4.64 28.34 1.80
N GLY A 275 4.14 29.57 1.65
CA GLY A 275 3.02 30.12 2.43
C GLY A 275 1.70 29.36 2.20
N ALA A 276 0.78 29.50 3.15
CA ALA A 276 -0.53 28.85 3.08
C ALA A 276 -1.36 29.30 1.86
N VAL A 277 -1.22 30.54 1.42
CA VAL A 277 -1.88 31.07 0.21
C VAL A 277 -1.43 30.32 -1.03
N GLU A 278 -0.12 30.15 -1.20
CA GLU A 278 0.43 29.42 -2.34
C GLU A 278 0.06 27.93 -2.29
N ALA A 279 0.11 27.31 -1.11
CA ALA A 279 -0.33 25.93 -0.94
C ALA A 279 -1.82 25.75 -1.29
N LEU A 280 -2.69 26.66 -0.87
CA LEU A 280 -4.12 26.61 -1.22
C LEU A 280 -4.33 26.75 -2.73
N ALA A 281 -3.55 27.62 -3.40
CA ALA A 281 -3.58 27.75 -4.85
C ALA A 281 -3.14 26.43 -5.54
N ARG A 282 -2.08 25.78 -5.05
CA ARG A 282 -1.65 24.46 -5.54
C ARG A 282 -2.69 23.37 -5.30
N LEU A 283 -3.42 23.41 -4.18
CA LEU A 283 -4.51 22.48 -3.89
C LEU A 283 -5.66 22.64 -4.91
N ASN A 284 -6.07 23.87 -5.18
CA ASN A 284 -7.11 24.18 -6.17
C ASN A 284 -6.69 23.86 -7.61
N ALA A 285 -5.41 24.04 -7.95
CA ALA A 285 -4.89 23.69 -9.27
C ALA A 285 -4.96 22.18 -9.55
N LYS A 286 -4.82 21.33 -8.53
CA LYS A 286 -4.93 19.87 -8.65
C LYS A 286 -6.37 19.38 -8.79
N SER A 287 -7.33 20.10 -8.21
CA SER A 287 -8.75 19.75 -8.28
C SER A 287 -9.45 20.26 -9.55
N GLY A 288 -8.81 21.17 -10.29
CA GLY A 288 -9.21 21.52 -11.65
C GLY A 288 -8.99 20.34 -12.59
N GLY A 289 -10.04 19.55 -12.86
CA GLY A 289 -10.06 18.66 -14.03
C GLY A 289 -9.80 19.47 -15.31
N SER A 290 -9.39 18.81 -16.40
CA SER A 290 -9.11 19.48 -17.67
C SER A 290 -10.25 20.43 -18.07
N ASP A 291 -9.91 21.56 -18.72
CA ASP A 291 -10.78 22.71 -19.01
C ASP A 291 -11.97 22.41 -19.95
N GLY A 292 -12.48 21.18 -20.03
CA GLY A 292 -13.58 20.78 -20.90
C GLY A 292 -13.26 20.89 -22.39
N THR A 293 -12.04 21.29 -22.76
CA THR A 293 -11.55 21.45 -24.13
C THR A 293 -10.85 20.21 -24.67
N GLY A 294 -10.53 19.24 -23.80
CA GLY A 294 -10.05 17.93 -24.20
C GLY A 294 -11.22 17.06 -24.65
N THR A 295 -11.06 16.35 -25.77
CA THR A 295 -11.98 15.29 -26.21
C THR A 295 -12.11 14.29 -25.07
N GLY A 296 -13.19 14.38 -24.29
CA GLY A 296 -13.45 13.46 -23.20
C GLY A 296 -13.47 12.01 -23.73
N PRO A 297 -13.11 11.01 -22.91
CA PRO A 297 -13.19 9.62 -23.31
C PRO A 297 -14.61 9.32 -23.82
N SER A 298 -14.69 8.80 -25.05
CA SER A 298 -15.94 8.50 -25.75
C SER A 298 -16.85 7.64 -24.88
N GLY A 299 -18.01 8.17 -24.50
CA GLY A 299 -18.99 7.57 -23.58
C GLY A 299 -19.75 6.35 -24.13
N CYS A 300 -19.10 5.44 -24.86
CA CYS A 300 -19.73 4.24 -25.41
C CYS A 300 -19.57 2.98 -24.53
N ALA A 301 -19.11 3.13 -23.28
CA ALA A 301 -19.20 2.06 -22.29
C ALA A 301 -20.58 2.09 -21.62
N THR A 302 -21.59 1.50 -22.26
CA THR A 302 -22.89 1.25 -21.63
C THR A 302 -22.87 -0.10 -20.93
N SER A 303 -23.27 -0.16 -19.65
CA SER A 303 -23.72 -1.41 -19.04
C SER A 303 -24.90 -1.97 -19.84
N VAL A 304 -24.79 -3.20 -20.34
CA VAL A 304 -25.88 -3.89 -21.06
C VAL A 304 -27.07 -4.04 -20.09
N PRO A 305 -28.25 -3.45 -20.36
CA PRO A 305 -29.43 -3.78 -19.60
C PRO A 305 -29.85 -5.21 -19.97
N LEU A 306 -29.96 -6.10 -18.99
CA LEU A 306 -30.71 -7.33 -19.15
C LEU A 306 -32.20 -6.97 -19.02
N ASP A 307 -32.80 -6.51 -20.12
CA ASP A 307 -34.26 -6.52 -20.24
C ASP A 307 -34.68 -7.98 -20.53
N PRO A 308 -35.37 -8.67 -19.60
CA PRO A 308 -35.73 -10.07 -19.78
C PRO A 308 -36.70 -10.31 -20.94
N ASP A 309 -37.43 -9.27 -21.39
CA ASP A 309 -38.46 -9.39 -22.42
C ASP A 309 -37.95 -9.02 -23.83
N ASN A 310 -36.74 -8.44 -23.94
CA ASN A 310 -36.17 -8.08 -25.25
C ASN A 310 -34.62 -8.20 -25.27
N PRO A 311 -34.07 -9.40 -25.49
CA PRO A 311 -32.62 -9.61 -25.50
C PRO A 311 -31.98 -8.91 -26.71
N VAL A 312 -31.07 -7.97 -26.45
CA VAL A 312 -30.19 -7.39 -27.48
C VAL A 312 -29.27 -8.47 -28.05
N GLY A 313 -29.32 -8.66 -29.38
CA GLY A 313 -28.49 -9.63 -30.07
C GLY A 313 -27.03 -9.16 -30.15
N PRO A 314 -26.06 -10.08 -30.40
CA PRO A 314 -24.63 -9.76 -30.50
C PRO A 314 -24.28 -8.77 -31.63
N THR A 315 -25.23 -8.42 -32.49
CA THR A 315 -25.07 -7.45 -33.60
C THR A 315 -25.82 -6.13 -33.37
N ASP A 316 -26.59 -6.01 -32.30
CA ASP A 316 -27.33 -4.77 -32.02
C ASP A 316 -26.41 -3.79 -31.30
N THR A 317 -26.01 -2.74 -32.02
CA THR A 317 -25.28 -1.62 -31.41
C THR A 317 -26.33 -0.59 -30.96
N PRO A 318 -26.66 -0.46 -29.67
CA PRO A 318 -27.51 0.63 -29.22
C PRO A 318 -26.86 1.97 -29.62
N PRO A 319 -27.64 2.98 -30.03
CA PRO A 319 -27.07 4.27 -30.40
C PRO A 319 -26.29 4.83 -29.20
N CYS A 320 -25.00 5.14 -29.38
CA CYS A 320 -24.25 5.89 -28.37
C CYS A 320 -24.99 7.21 -28.19
N ASN A 321 -25.62 7.43 -27.04
CA ASN A 321 -26.19 8.74 -26.73
C ASN A 321 -25.00 9.68 -26.44
N PRO A 322 -24.67 10.62 -27.34
CA PRO A 322 -23.48 11.44 -27.24
C PRO A 322 -23.71 12.67 -26.34
N GLU A 323 -24.88 12.80 -25.72
CA GLU A 323 -25.16 13.92 -24.83
C GLU A 323 -24.21 13.90 -23.63
N PRO A 324 -23.44 14.99 -23.41
CA PRO A 324 -22.61 15.11 -22.22
C PRO A 324 -23.50 14.94 -21.01
N ARG A 325 -23.27 13.88 -20.22
CA ARG A 325 -23.95 13.74 -18.93
C ARG A 325 -23.69 15.02 -18.13
N PRO A 326 -24.73 15.70 -17.62
CA PRO A 326 -24.55 16.96 -16.91
C PRO A 326 -23.58 16.77 -15.76
N MET A 327 -22.36 17.29 -15.89
CA MET A 327 -21.41 17.32 -14.78
C MET A 327 -21.99 18.27 -13.73
N LYS A 328 -22.10 17.80 -12.49
CA LYS A 328 -22.46 18.68 -11.38
C LYS A 328 -21.43 19.81 -11.32
N PRO A 329 -21.82 21.08 -11.17
CA PRO A 329 -20.87 22.18 -11.18
C PRO A 329 -19.83 22.04 -10.05
N PRO A 330 -18.61 22.60 -10.22
CA PRO A 330 -17.62 22.70 -9.16
C PRO A 330 -18.25 23.27 -7.89
N ARG A 331 -18.07 22.56 -6.77
CA ARG A 331 -18.52 23.05 -5.47
C ARG A 331 -17.41 23.87 -4.81
N THR A 332 -17.80 24.97 -4.19
CA THR A 332 -16.88 25.75 -3.37
C THR A 332 -17.01 25.34 -1.91
N GLU A 333 -15.87 25.07 -1.29
CA GLU A 333 -15.77 24.79 0.14
C GLU A 333 -14.95 25.89 0.84
N THR A 334 -15.38 26.22 2.05
CA THR A 334 -14.84 27.34 2.81
C THR A 334 -13.74 26.88 3.75
N VAL A 335 -12.54 27.44 3.60
CA VAL A 335 -11.43 27.27 4.55
C VAL A 335 -11.57 28.29 5.68
N LYS A 336 -11.63 27.79 6.91
CA LYS A 336 -11.78 28.56 8.15
C LYS A 336 -10.47 28.75 8.93
N GLY A 337 -9.43 27.99 8.58
CA GLY A 337 -8.12 28.12 9.18
C GLY A 337 -7.08 27.30 8.43
N ALA A 338 -5.81 27.60 8.67
CA ALA A 338 -4.69 26.81 8.20
C ALA A 338 -3.61 26.78 9.27
N VAL A 339 -3.00 25.61 9.46
CA VAL A 339 -1.83 25.45 10.31
C VAL A 339 -0.75 24.69 9.56
N LEU A 340 0.51 25.04 9.81
CA LEU A 340 1.63 24.25 9.31
C LEU A 340 1.72 22.97 10.15
N GLY A 341 1.67 21.84 9.48
CA GLY A 341 1.73 20.52 10.07
C GLY A 341 2.48 19.56 9.17
N LEU A 342 2.09 18.29 9.23
CA LEU A 342 2.75 17.20 8.56
C LEU A 342 1.74 16.29 7.84
N ALA A 343 2.10 15.81 6.66
CA ALA A 343 1.34 14.81 5.92
C ALA A 343 2.25 13.65 5.48
N PRO A 344 1.71 12.44 5.28
CA PRO A 344 2.46 11.32 4.72
C PRO A 344 3.13 11.71 3.39
N GLY A 345 4.39 11.35 3.23
CA GLY A 345 5.15 11.61 2.03
C GLY A 345 6.46 10.84 2.01
N THR A 346 7.35 11.29 1.12
CA THR A 346 8.68 10.72 0.98
C THR A 346 9.72 11.74 1.44
N VAL A 347 10.58 11.33 2.37
CA VAL A 347 11.69 12.13 2.89
C VAL A 347 12.97 11.34 2.61
N ASP A 348 13.88 11.90 1.82
CA ASP A 348 15.14 11.27 1.42
C ASP A 348 14.99 9.85 0.83
N GLY A 349 13.91 9.64 0.06
CA GLY A 349 13.61 8.34 -0.57
C GLY A 349 12.94 7.32 0.35
N ALA A 350 12.76 7.64 1.63
CA ALA A 350 12.07 6.78 2.62
C ALA A 350 10.65 7.30 2.92
N ARG A 351 9.76 6.39 3.34
CA ARG A 351 8.43 6.75 3.83
C ARG A 351 8.57 7.62 5.08
N GLY A 352 7.78 8.67 5.17
CA GLY A 352 7.85 9.60 6.28
C GLY A 352 6.75 10.64 6.26
N MET A 353 7.04 11.77 6.88
CA MET A 353 6.17 12.92 7.02
C MET A 353 6.87 14.13 6.42
N VAL A 354 6.19 14.80 5.47
CA VAL A 354 6.66 16.04 4.86
C VAL A 354 5.89 17.23 5.45
N PRO A 355 6.48 18.42 5.52
CA PRO A 355 5.77 19.64 5.85
C PRO A 355 4.55 19.84 4.95
N ALA A 356 3.40 20.16 5.56
CA ALA A 356 2.15 20.35 4.86
C ALA A 356 1.30 21.44 5.52
N TRP A 357 0.53 22.17 4.72
CA TRP A 357 -0.54 23.02 5.22
C TRP A 357 -1.78 22.18 5.45
N LEU A 358 -2.30 22.22 6.68
CA LEU A 358 -3.53 21.57 7.09
C LEU A 358 -4.64 22.62 7.10
N PHE A 359 -5.50 22.60 6.10
CA PHE A 359 -6.62 23.51 5.96
C PHE A 359 -7.86 22.95 6.67
N GLU A 360 -8.38 23.70 7.64
CA GLU A 360 -9.67 23.39 8.24
C GLU A 360 -10.79 23.90 7.32
N VAL A 361 -11.59 22.98 6.81
CA VAL A 361 -12.69 23.24 5.89
C VAL A 361 -14.01 23.15 6.64
N ALA A 362 -14.86 24.17 6.49
CA ALA A 362 -16.17 24.21 7.10
C ALA A 362 -17.05 23.06 6.59
N GLY A 363 -17.73 22.39 7.51
CA GLY A 363 -18.76 21.42 7.16
C GLY A 363 -19.96 22.12 6.49
N GLN A 364 -20.63 21.39 5.59
CA GLN A 364 -21.84 21.85 4.91
C GLN A 364 -23.04 20.99 5.32
N GLY A 365 -24.24 21.60 5.38
CA GLY A 365 -25.48 20.86 5.63
C GLY A 365 -25.55 20.13 6.97
N GLY A 366 -24.91 20.65 8.01
CA GLY A 366 -24.84 20.02 9.34
C GLY A 366 -23.73 18.97 9.49
N ALA A 367 -22.96 18.70 8.43
CA ALA A 367 -21.74 17.93 8.55
C ALA A 367 -20.69 18.69 9.38
N PRO A 368 -19.80 17.98 10.09
CA PRO A 368 -18.71 18.63 10.81
C PRO A 368 -17.63 19.21 9.88
N SER A 369 -16.77 20.08 10.42
CA SER A 369 -15.53 20.48 9.74
C SER A 369 -14.59 19.28 9.53
N HIS A 370 -13.79 19.37 8.49
CA HIS A 370 -12.78 18.38 8.14
C HIS A 370 -11.47 19.05 7.72
N THR A 371 -10.38 18.29 7.71
CA THR A 371 -9.05 18.80 7.40
C THR A 371 -8.60 18.30 6.03
N VAL A 372 -8.13 19.21 5.18
CA VAL A 372 -7.48 18.88 3.91
C VAL A 372 -6.01 19.25 3.99
N ALA A 373 -5.13 18.31 3.67
CA ALA A 373 -3.69 18.51 3.70
C ALA A 373 -3.13 18.79 2.31
N GLN A 374 -2.24 19.78 2.20
CA GLN A 374 -1.46 20.03 0.99
C GLN A 374 0.03 20.11 1.35
N PRO A 375 0.91 19.30 0.72
CA PRO A 375 2.35 19.41 0.93
C PRO A 375 2.86 20.84 0.69
N ALA A 376 3.69 21.32 1.60
CA ALA A 376 4.16 22.70 1.66
C ALA A 376 5.57 22.89 1.07
N ALA A 377 6.19 21.85 0.52
CA ALA A 377 7.54 21.93 -0.04
C ALA A 377 7.63 23.01 -1.14
N ALA A 378 8.63 23.88 -1.06
CA ALA A 378 8.77 25.02 -1.98
C ALA A 378 8.92 24.56 -3.43
N GLN A 379 9.69 23.50 -3.64
CA GLN A 379 9.62 22.72 -4.87
C GLN A 379 8.66 21.56 -4.65
N GLU A 380 7.71 21.39 -5.57
CA GLU A 380 6.90 20.18 -5.59
C GLU A 380 7.86 18.99 -5.65
N THR A 381 7.80 18.13 -4.64
CA THR A 381 8.42 16.81 -4.69
C THR A 381 7.60 15.95 -5.64
N THR A 382 7.67 16.26 -6.93
CA THR A 382 7.36 15.28 -7.96
C THR A 382 8.27 14.09 -7.64
N PRO A 383 7.76 12.85 -7.57
CA PRO A 383 8.60 11.66 -7.65
C PRO A 383 9.22 11.65 -9.05
N GLY A 384 10.30 12.39 -9.17
CA GLY A 384 10.95 12.75 -10.41
C GLY A 384 12.23 13.42 -10.00
N PRO A 385 13.37 12.71 -10.00
CA PRO A 385 14.62 13.33 -9.64
C PRO A 385 14.86 14.53 -10.57
N LYS A 386 15.36 15.64 -10.02
CA LYS A 386 15.78 16.84 -10.76
C LYS A 386 16.97 16.60 -11.70
N ASN A 387 17.51 15.38 -11.63
CA ASN A 387 18.37 14.77 -12.63
C ASN A 387 17.45 13.75 -13.31
N GLY A 388 17.28 13.75 -14.62
CA GLY A 388 16.30 12.91 -15.35
C GLY A 388 16.06 11.51 -14.76
N ARG A 389 14.86 10.96 -14.96
CA ARG A 389 14.47 9.63 -14.44
C ARG A 389 15.64 8.65 -14.62
N THR A 390 15.94 7.86 -13.61
CA THR A 390 17.00 6.85 -13.72
C THR A 390 16.36 5.47 -13.74
N VAL A 391 16.87 4.59 -14.59
CA VAL A 391 16.42 3.20 -14.66
C VAL A 391 17.50 2.27 -14.13
N PRO A 392 17.14 1.27 -13.31
CA PRO A 392 18.11 0.32 -12.79
C PRO A 392 18.57 -0.66 -13.88
N GLY A 393 19.86 -0.94 -13.92
CA GLY A 393 20.39 -2.09 -14.65
C GLY A 393 20.01 -3.40 -13.97
N PHE A 394 19.90 -4.49 -14.72
CA PHE A 394 19.74 -5.84 -14.16
C PHE A 394 20.89 -6.79 -14.50
N SER A 395 21.73 -6.47 -15.49
CA SER A 395 22.95 -7.24 -15.80
C SER A 395 23.95 -6.39 -16.58
N TYR A 396 25.19 -6.87 -16.69
CA TYR A 396 26.19 -6.27 -17.56
C TYR A 396 27.01 -7.30 -18.34
N ALA A 397 27.46 -6.90 -19.52
CA ALA A 397 28.48 -7.59 -20.30
C ALA A 397 29.71 -6.68 -20.44
N GLN A 398 30.89 -7.29 -20.51
CA GLN A 398 32.15 -6.56 -20.65
C GLN A 398 33.00 -7.21 -21.73
N ALA A 399 33.46 -6.37 -22.66
CA ALA A 399 34.44 -6.72 -23.68
C ALA A 399 35.57 -5.69 -23.67
N ASP A 400 36.73 -6.07 -23.14
CA ASP A 400 37.89 -5.21 -22.99
C ASP A 400 37.56 -3.93 -22.17
N ARG A 401 37.58 -2.75 -22.80
CA ARG A 401 37.16 -1.47 -22.19
C ARG A 401 35.69 -1.12 -22.41
N LYS A 402 34.92 -1.92 -23.16
CA LYS A 402 33.49 -1.68 -23.37
C LYS A 402 32.68 -2.35 -22.26
N LEU A 403 31.88 -1.55 -21.57
CA LEU A 403 30.91 -2.00 -20.59
C LEU A 403 29.51 -1.78 -21.14
N THR A 404 28.76 -2.85 -21.33
CA THR A 404 27.36 -2.83 -21.77
C THR A 404 26.47 -3.20 -20.60
N VAL A 405 25.49 -2.36 -20.28
CA VAL A 405 24.54 -2.58 -19.18
C VAL A 405 23.16 -2.81 -19.77
N ASN A 406 22.48 -3.86 -19.32
CA ASN A 406 21.13 -4.21 -19.75
C ASN A 406 20.11 -3.74 -18.71
N PHE A 407 19.00 -3.19 -19.17
CA PHE A 407 17.97 -2.57 -18.34
C PHE A 407 16.60 -2.65 -19.02
N TRP A 408 15.53 -2.43 -18.24
CA TRP A 408 14.19 -2.27 -18.78
C TRP A 408 13.90 -0.79 -19.04
N GLY A 409 13.53 -0.44 -20.27
CA GLY A 409 13.24 0.93 -20.69
C GLY A 409 11.95 1.04 -21.48
N SER A 410 11.25 2.16 -21.35
CA SER A 410 10.19 2.58 -22.28
C SER A 410 10.75 2.99 -23.64
N VAL A 411 9.99 2.68 -24.70
CA VAL A 411 10.26 3.14 -26.08
C VAL A 411 10.05 4.64 -26.30
N CYS A 412 9.39 5.34 -25.37
CA CYS A 412 9.10 6.76 -25.48
C CYS A 412 10.23 7.66 -24.95
N SER A 413 11.37 7.08 -24.61
CA SER A 413 12.49 7.76 -23.98
C SER A 413 13.81 7.43 -24.65
N THR A 414 14.77 8.33 -24.48
CA THR A 414 16.17 8.13 -24.84
C THR A 414 16.98 7.86 -23.57
N TYR A 415 17.97 6.96 -23.66
CA TYR A 415 18.76 6.53 -22.52
C TYR A 415 20.24 6.88 -22.69
N ALA A 416 20.87 7.34 -21.62
CA ALA A 416 22.31 7.60 -21.56
C ALA A 416 22.94 6.84 -20.40
N LEU A 417 24.02 6.09 -20.67
CA LEU A 417 24.81 5.39 -19.65
C LEU A 417 26.04 6.21 -19.27
N GLU A 418 26.13 6.59 -18.00
CA GLU A 418 27.34 7.15 -17.40
C GLU A 418 28.07 6.07 -16.61
N ALA A 419 29.39 5.99 -16.75
CA ALA A 419 30.26 5.13 -15.95
C ALA A 419 31.29 5.98 -15.21
N ARG A 420 31.37 5.83 -13.89
CA ARG A 420 32.40 6.43 -13.05
C ARG A 420 33.29 5.33 -12.49
N GLU A 421 34.58 5.41 -12.84
CA GLU A 421 35.56 4.42 -12.40
C GLU A 421 36.16 4.81 -11.05
N GLU A 422 36.10 3.87 -10.12
CA GLU A 422 36.76 3.92 -8.83
C GLU A 422 37.82 2.81 -8.73
N ALA A 423 38.59 2.82 -7.64
CA ALA A 423 39.66 1.84 -7.43
C ALA A 423 39.14 0.38 -7.39
N ALA A 424 38.00 0.15 -6.75
CA ALA A 424 37.44 -1.20 -6.55
C ALA A 424 36.11 -1.45 -7.28
N SER A 425 35.54 -0.41 -7.89
CA SER A 425 34.20 -0.47 -8.50
C SER A 425 34.08 0.41 -9.73
N VAL A 426 33.06 0.15 -10.55
CA VAL A 426 32.60 1.04 -11.61
C VAL A 426 31.13 1.33 -11.34
N LEU A 427 30.84 2.58 -10.96
CA LEU A 427 29.48 3.04 -10.73
C LEU A 427 28.83 3.35 -12.08
N VAL A 428 27.68 2.75 -12.36
CA VAL A 428 26.91 2.96 -13.58
C VAL A 428 25.59 3.65 -13.29
N LYS A 429 25.22 4.62 -14.13
CA LYS A 429 23.95 5.35 -14.02
C LYS A 429 23.31 5.44 -15.41
N ILE A 430 22.07 4.96 -15.52
CA ILE A 430 21.30 5.05 -16.76
C ILE A 430 20.25 6.14 -16.59
N THR A 431 20.34 7.18 -17.40
CA THR A 431 19.42 8.32 -17.39
C THR A 431 18.40 8.17 -18.52
N ASP A 432 17.13 8.10 -18.15
CA ASP A 432 15.92 8.14 -18.98
C ASP A 432 15.51 9.60 -19.22
N THR A 433 15.44 9.97 -20.50
CA THR A 433 14.93 11.26 -20.97
C THR A 433 13.70 11.05 -21.85
N PRO A 434 12.49 11.44 -21.40
CA PRO A 434 11.29 11.35 -22.21
C PRO A 434 11.42 12.16 -23.50
N ASN A 435 11.07 11.54 -24.63
CA ASN A 435 11.11 12.21 -25.93
C ASN A 435 10.01 13.30 -26.05
N GLN A 436 8.87 13.09 -25.38
CA GLN A 436 7.75 14.03 -25.34
C GLN A 436 7.26 14.22 -23.88
N PRO A 437 7.77 15.23 -23.16
CA PRO A 437 7.36 15.51 -21.79
C PRO A 437 5.85 15.77 -21.68
N GLY A 438 5.17 15.11 -20.75
CA GLY A 438 3.74 15.30 -20.48
C GLY A 438 2.78 14.43 -21.29
N GLN A 439 3.27 13.67 -22.27
CA GLN A 439 2.44 12.74 -23.04
C GLN A 439 2.43 11.35 -22.39
N ALA A 440 1.25 10.73 -22.30
CA ALA A 440 1.12 9.36 -21.81
C ALA A 440 1.79 8.39 -22.79
N CYS A 441 2.77 7.62 -22.31
CA CYS A 441 3.38 6.53 -23.07
C CYS A 441 2.65 5.22 -22.73
N ILE A 442 2.27 4.45 -23.75
CA ILE A 442 1.68 3.11 -23.57
C ILE A 442 2.71 2.25 -22.81
N MET A 443 2.28 1.64 -21.69
CA MET A 443 3.17 1.00 -20.71
C MET A 443 3.76 -0.34 -21.20
N LEU A 444 4.67 -0.30 -22.16
CA LEU A 444 5.50 -1.43 -22.55
C LEU A 444 6.96 -1.09 -22.28
N ALA A 445 7.53 -1.68 -21.23
CA ALA A 445 8.97 -1.69 -21.02
C ALA A 445 9.59 -2.79 -21.88
N GLN A 446 10.64 -2.45 -22.63
CA GLN A 446 11.42 -3.39 -23.42
C GLN A 446 12.79 -3.58 -22.78
N GLU A 447 13.37 -4.75 -22.98
CA GLU A 447 14.76 -5.01 -22.63
C GLU A 447 15.65 -4.21 -23.59
N MET A 448 16.50 -3.35 -23.03
CA MET A 448 17.39 -2.46 -23.77
C MET A 448 18.80 -2.57 -23.20
N SER A 449 19.78 -2.15 -23.99
CA SER A 449 21.18 -2.07 -23.54
C SER A 449 21.80 -0.73 -23.90
N ALA A 450 22.69 -0.25 -23.04
CA ALA A 450 23.49 0.95 -23.25
C ALA A 450 24.96 0.63 -22.98
N THR A 451 25.86 1.26 -23.72
CA THR A 451 27.30 0.96 -23.65
C THR A 451 28.11 2.19 -23.30
N ALA A 452 29.07 2.03 -22.41
CA ALA A 452 30.07 3.03 -22.04
C ALA A 452 31.47 2.47 -22.30
N THR A 453 32.41 3.37 -22.62
CA THR A 453 33.83 3.02 -22.74
C THR A 453 34.56 3.43 -21.47
N LEU A 454 35.16 2.46 -20.79
CA LEU A 454 36.00 2.67 -19.62
C LEU A 454 37.38 3.20 -20.04
N GLN A 455 37.99 3.99 -19.18
CA GLN A 455 39.37 4.44 -19.26
C GLN A 455 40.32 3.24 -19.17
N GLN A 456 40.05 2.30 -18.25
CA GLN A 456 40.81 1.06 -18.07
C GLN A 456 39.91 -0.18 -18.19
N PRO A 457 40.44 -1.36 -18.58
CA PRO A 457 39.68 -2.60 -18.56
C PRO A 457 39.04 -2.85 -17.19
N LEU A 458 37.84 -3.44 -17.15
CA LEU A 458 37.09 -3.60 -15.89
C LEU A 458 37.88 -4.37 -14.83
N GLY A 459 38.59 -5.44 -15.22
CA GLY A 459 39.33 -6.30 -14.31
C GLY A 459 38.41 -6.94 -13.26
N ASP A 460 38.87 -6.97 -12.00
CA ASP A 460 38.11 -7.52 -10.87
C ASP A 460 37.15 -6.50 -10.22
N ARG A 461 37.03 -5.29 -10.78
CA ARG A 461 36.17 -4.24 -10.23
C ARG A 461 34.71 -4.61 -10.41
N LYS A 462 33.92 -4.40 -9.35
CA LYS A 462 32.47 -4.65 -9.37
C LYS A 462 31.75 -3.54 -10.12
N VAL A 463 30.76 -3.90 -10.94
CA VAL A 463 29.85 -2.93 -11.55
C VAL A 463 28.69 -2.70 -10.57
N ILE A 464 28.49 -1.47 -10.13
CA ILE A 464 27.48 -1.11 -9.14
C ILE A 464 26.51 -0.12 -9.79
N ASP A 465 25.21 -0.43 -9.74
CA ASP A 465 24.17 0.49 -10.20
C ASP A 465 24.02 1.64 -9.18
N ALA A 466 24.28 2.87 -9.62
CA ALA A 466 24.26 4.06 -8.78
C ALA A 466 22.84 4.47 -8.33
N THR A 467 21.80 3.95 -8.99
CA THR A 467 20.39 4.21 -8.63
C THR A 467 19.96 3.36 -7.45
N THR A 468 20.40 2.10 -7.42
CA THR A 468 20.00 1.10 -6.41
C THR A 468 21.08 0.82 -5.37
N GLY A 469 22.33 1.20 -5.63
CA GLY A 469 23.50 0.85 -4.83
C GLY A 469 23.88 -0.63 -4.90
N LYS A 470 23.27 -1.43 -5.79
CA LYS A 470 23.45 -2.88 -5.85
C LYS A 470 24.47 -3.28 -6.92
N PRO A 471 25.27 -4.35 -6.69
CA PRO A 471 26.11 -4.90 -7.73
C PRO A 471 25.27 -5.53 -8.83
N LEU A 472 25.63 -5.28 -10.09
CA LEU A 472 25.00 -5.93 -11.24
C LEU A 472 25.66 -7.29 -11.48
N PRO A 473 24.88 -8.35 -11.77
CA PRO A 473 25.44 -9.63 -12.19
C PRO A 473 26.03 -9.53 -13.60
N ARG A 474 27.15 -10.22 -13.83
CA ARG A 474 27.73 -10.39 -15.16
C ARG A 474 26.91 -11.43 -15.94
N GLN A 475 26.67 -11.16 -17.22
CA GLN A 475 26.08 -12.14 -18.16
C GLN A 475 27.01 -13.31 -18.47
#